data_AF-A0A937WXA7-F1
#
_entry.id   AF-A0A937WXA7-F1
#
_cell.length_a   1.000
_cell.length_b   1.000
_cell.length_c   1.000
_cell.angle_alpha   90.00
_cell.angle_beta   90.00
_cell.angle_gamma   90.00
#
_symmetry.space_group_name_H-M   'P 1'
#
loop_
_entity.id
_entity.type
_entity.pdbx_description
1 polymer ?
#
loop_
_entity_poly.entity_id
_entity_poly.type
_entity_poly.pdbx_seq_one_letter_code
_entity_poly.pdbx_strand_id
1 'polypeptide(L)'
;METVCVALRDIPYGFSKLTLPDKGDPIPCPWLINEMVRLGGVFSFLRRSFFRDTAGLQLEVEIPRIRHAIQDMKTQAISSIQDTHLKLRQLVATLSVSLISFL
;
A
#
# COMPACT_ATOMS: atom_id res chain seq x y z
N MET A 1 2.95 -13.76 4.90
CA MET A 1 3.77 -12.92 4.00
C MET A 1 5.20 -12.77 4.49
N GLU A 2 5.44 -12.58 5.80
CA GLU A 2 6.81 -12.37 6.33
C GLU A 2 7.81 -13.47 5.95
N THR A 3 7.44 -14.75 6.09
CA THR A 3 8.29 -15.89 5.68
C THR A 3 8.69 -15.82 4.20
N VAL A 4 7.76 -15.43 3.32
CA VAL A 4 8.01 -15.29 1.89
C VAL A 4 8.96 -14.12 1.62
N CYS A 5 8.75 -12.98 2.30
CA CYS A 5 9.58 -11.79 2.13
C CYS A 5 11.02 -12.02 2.63
N VAL A 6 11.19 -12.79 3.71
CA VAL A 6 12.51 -13.23 4.18
C VAL A 6 13.21 -14.11 3.14
N ALA A 7 12.49 -15.04 2.52
CA ALA A 7 13.04 -15.90 1.47
C ALA A 7 13.43 -15.12 0.19
N LEU A 8 12.77 -13.99 -0.06
CA LEU A 8 13.00 -13.12 -1.22
C LEU A 8 13.97 -11.97 -0.93
N ARG A 9 14.71 -11.98 0.19
CA ARG A 9 15.52 -10.83 0.64
C ARG A 9 16.44 -10.24 -0.44
N ASP A 10 17.05 -11.08 -1.25
CA ASP A 10 18.01 -10.67 -2.29
C ASP A 10 17.40 -10.60 -3.69
N ILE A 11 16.09 -10.84 -3.81
CA ILE A 11 15.35 -10.83 -5.08
C ILE A 11 14.42 -9.62 -5.07
N PRO A 12 14.54 -8.67 -6.01
CA PRO A 12 13.59 -7.58 -6.14
C PRO A 12 12.16 -8.11 -6.27
N TYR A 13 11.29 -7.71 -5.35
CA TYR A 13 9.88 -8.12 -5.37
C TYR A 13 8.97 -6.94 -5.08
N GLY A 14 7.71 -7.08 -5.46
CA GLY A 14 6.73 -6.03 -5.38
C GLY A 14 5.35 -6.59 -5.18
N PHE A 15 4.57 -5.95 -4.34
CA PHE A 15 3.20 -6.32 -4.05
C PHE A 15 2.45 -5.07 -3.58
N SER A 16 1.14 -5.20 -3.44
CA SER A 16 0.20 -4.09 -3.35
C SER A 16 -0.20 -3.51 -4.70
N LYS A 17 -1.42 -2.98 -4.73
CA LYS A 17 -2.00 -2.25 -5.86
C LYS A 17 -2.28 -0.85 -5.38
N LEU A 18 -1.56 0.13 -5.90
CA LEU A 18 -1.59 1.52 -5.44
C LEU A 18 -2.48 2.38 -6.32
N THR A 19 -2.96 3.47 -5.73
CA THR A 19 -3.63 4.58 -6.41
C THR A 19 -2.99 5.88 -5.90
N LEU A 20 -3.66 7.01 -6.04
CA LEU A 20 -3.21 8.28 -5.50
C LEU A 20 -2.90 8.20 -3.98
N PRO A 21 -1.87 8.90 -3.48
CA PRO A 21 -1.47 8.83 -2.07
C PRO A 21 -2.55 9.29 -1.08
N ASP A 22 -3.47 10.16 -1.49
CA ASP A 22 -4.58 10.65 -0.66
C ASP A 22 -5.88 9.84 -0.84
N LYS A 23 -5.82 8.73 -1.59
CA LYS A 23 -6.96 7.86 -1.88
C LYS A 23 -6.72 6.45 -1.33
N GLY A 24 -7.61 5.54 -1.70
CA GLY A 24 -7.61 4.16 -1.22
C GLY A 24 -8.80 3.93 -0.31
N ASP A 25 -9.79 3.24 -0.87
CA ASP A 25 -11.00 2.81 -0.18
C ASP A 25 -11.23 1.32 -0.50
N PRO A 26 -11.51 0.46 0.50
CA PRO A 26 -11.63 0.78 1.93
C PRO A 26 -10.29 0.89 2.69
N ILE A 27 -9.18 0.49 2.04
CA ILE A 27 -7.84 0.54 2.65
C ILE A 27 -7.09 1.75 2.09
N PRO A 28 -6.65 2.70 2.95
CA PRO A 28 -5.86 3.85 2.53
C PRO A 28 -4.58 3.45 1.78
N CYS A 29 -4.32 4.09 0.65
CA CYS A 29 -3.14 3.85 -0.17
C CYS A 29 -1.82 4.02 0.62
N PRO A 30 -1.66 5.04 1.50
CA PRO A 30 -0.45 5.19 2.31
C PRO A 30 -0.17 3.97 3.20
N TRP A 31 -1.20 3.34 3.76
CA TRP A 31 -1.01 2.17 4.64
C TRP A 31 -0.48 0.96 3.85
N LEU A 32 -0.92 0.84 2.60
CA LEU A 32 -0.42 -0.19 1.69
C LEU A 32 1.02 0.07 1.25
N ILE A 33 1.40 1.33 1.02
CA ILE A 33 2.79 1.71 0.75
C ILE A 33 3.66 1.38 1.97
N ASN A 34 3.18 1.72 3.17
CA ASN A 34 3.88 1.48 4.42
C ASN A 34 4.13 -0.02 4.64
N GLU A 35 3.13 -0.87 4.43
CA GLU A 35 3.27 -2.33 4.54
C GLU A 35 4.22 -2.91 3.47
N MET A 36 4.20 -2.36 2.25
CA MET A 36 5.16 -2.73 1.20
C MET A 36 6.60 -2.41 1.61
N VAL A 37 6.84 -1.19 2.11
CA VAL A 37 8.15 -0.76 2.60
C VAL A 37 8.60 -1.59 3.79
N ARG A 38 7.70 -1.85 4.76
CA ARG A 38 7.99 -2.68 5.95
C ARG A 38 8.51 -4.07 5.59
N LEU A 39 7.92 -4.69 4.57
CA LEU A 39 8.30 -6.01 4.15
C LEU A 39 9.58 -5.99 3.29
N GLY A 40 9.91 -4.85 2.65
CA GLY A 40 11.07 -4.69 1.77
C GLY A 40 10.74 -4.76 0.28
N GLY A 41 9.48 -4.56 -0.10
CA GLY A 41 9.07 -4.49 -1.50
C GLY A 41 9.62 -3.24 -2.21
N VAL A 42 9.98 -3.40 -3.48
CA VAL A 42 10.69 -2.37 -4.27
C VAL A 42 9.93 -1.89 -5.51
N PHE A 43 8.85 -2.59 -5.92
CA PHE A 43 7.95 -2.13 -6.97
C PHE A 43 6.48 -2.42 -6.63
N SER A 44 5.54 -1.82 -7.38
CA SER A 44 4.11 -2.01 -7.18
C SER A 44 3.37 -1.94 -8.52
N PHE A 45 2.12 -2.41 -8.52
CA PHE A 45 1.19 -2.26 -9.63
C PHE A 45 0.15 -1.17 -9.33
N LEU A 46 -0.55 -0.69 -10.37
CA LEU A 46 -1.68 0.21 -10.21
C LEU A 46 -2.95 -0.57 -9.83
N ARG A 47 -3.78 0.03 -8.98
CA ARG A 47 -5.08 -0.50 -8.58
C ARG A 47 -6.12 -0.26 -9.67
N ARG A 48 -7.14 -1.11 -9.73
CA ARG A 48 -8.31 -0.88 -10.61
C ARG A 48 -8.94 0.50 -10.41
N SER A 49 -8.94 1.01 -9.17
CA SER A 49 -9.47 2.34 -8.88
C SER A 49 -8.60 3.47 -9.40
N PHE A 50 -7.36 3.23 -9.85
CA PHE A 50 -6.46 4.26 -10.36
C PHE A 50 -7.14 5.13 -11.41
N PHE A 51 -7.74 4.54 -12.45
CA PHE A 51 -8.40 5.30 -13.51
C PHE A 51 -9.55 6.18 -13.01
N ARG A 52 -10.31 5.70 -12.01
CA ARG A 52 -11.37 6.49 -11.36
C ARG A 52 -10.76 7.61 -10.53
N ASP A 53 -9.73 7.31 -9.77
CA ASP A 53 -9.10 8.22 -8.82
C ASP A 53 -8.28 9.31 -9.55
N THR A 54 -7.82 9.06 -10.78
CA THR A 54 -7.10 10.01 -11.65
C THR A 54 -7.98 10.67 -12.72
N ALA A 55 -9.29 10.43 -12.71
CA ALA A 55 -10.17 11.01 -13.72
C ALA A 55 -10.11 12.55 -13.68
N GLY A 56 -9.74 13.18 -14.80
CA GLY A 56 -9.57 14.63 -14.90
C GLY A 56 -8.25 15.18 -14.35
N LEU A 57 -7.31 14.33 -13.92
CA LEU A 57 -5.98 14.72 -13.47
C LEU A 57 -4.91 14.48 -14.55
N GLN A 58 -3.78 15.18 -14.44
CA GLN A 58 -2.62 15.00 -15.32
C GLN A 58 -1.73 13.86 -14.81
N LEU A 59 -1.59 12.78 -15.60
CA LEU A 59 -0.85 11.60 -15.17
C LEU A 59 0.66 11.87 -15.03
N GLU A 60 1.20 12.77 -15.85
CA GLU A 60 2.56 13.28 -15.75
C GLU A 60 2.85 13.95 -14.40
N VAL A 61 1.84 14.39 -13.65
CA VAL A 61 1.98 14.91 -12.28
C VAL A 61 1.72 13.81 -11.24
N GLU A 62 0.64 13.04 -11.42
CA GLU A 62 0.20 12.08 -10.42
C GLU A 62 1.09 10.83 -10.31
N ILE A 63 1.67 10.35 -11.41
CA ILE A 63 2.59 9.21 -11.38
C ILE A 63 3.86 9.55 -10.57
N PRO A 64 4.56 10.68 -10.82
CA PRO A 64 5.63 11.12 -9.93
C PRO A 64 5.19 11.27 -8.49
N ARG A 65 3.99 11.81 -8.21
CA ARG A 65 3.48 11.95 -6.83
C ARG A 65 3.36 10.62 -6.11
N ILE A 66 2.87 9.57 -6.78
CA ILE A 66 2.83 8.20 -6.22
C ILE A 66 4.25 7.70 -5.94
N ARG A 67 5.20 7.91 -6.87
CA ARG A 67 6.59 7.47 -6.68
C ARG A 67 7.27 8.18 -5.51
N HIS A 68 7.05 9.49 -5.35
CA HIS A 68 7.59 10.25 -4.21
C HIS A 68 7.03 9.72 -2.88
N ALA A 69 5.73 9.47 -2.79
CA ALA A 69 5.12 8.89 -1.58
C ALA A 69 5.76 7.55 -1.18
N ILE A 70 6.15 6.70 -2.15
CA ILE A 70 6.89 5.45 -1.88
C ILE A 70 8.29 5.74 -1.32
N GLN A 71 9.02 6.73 -1.87
CA GLN A 71 10.36 7.07 -1.38
C GLN A 71 10.31 7.71 0.01
N ASP A 72 9.37 8.62 0.25
CA ASP A 72 9.20 9.29 1.54
C ASP A 72 8.94 8.25 2.64
N MET A 73 8.11 7.24 2.37
CA MET A 73 7.85 6.17 3.34
C MET A 73 9.06 5.31 3.68
N LYS A 74 10.04 5.18 2.77
CA LYS A 74 11.30 4.47 3.09
C LYS A 74 12.13 5.19 4.15
N THR A 75 11.91 6.49 4.34
CA THR A 75 12.63 7.30 5.33
C THR A 75 11.88 7.46 6.66
N GLN A 76 10.70 6.85 6.81
CA GLN A 76 9.93 6.93 8.05
C GLN A 76 10.55 6.12 9.20
N ALA A 77 10.33 6.58 10.42
CA ALA A 77 10.75 5.87 11.63
C ALA A 77 10.06 4.50 11.76
N ILE A 78 10.80 3.51 12.26
CA ILE A 78 10.32 2.12 12.43
C ILE A 78 9.04 2.05 13.29
N SER A 79 8.93 2.89 14.33
CA SER A 79 7.74 2.95 15.19
C SER A 79 6.47 3.35 14.42
N SER A 80 6.58 4.34 13.52
CA SER A 80 5.45 4.78 12.68
C SER A 80 4.98 3.69 11.71
N ILE A 81 5.91 2.86 11.22
CA ILE A 81 5.62 1.71 10.37
C ILE A 81 4.89 0.62 11.15
N GLN A 82 5.31 0.32 12.38
CA GLN A 82 4.65 -0.67 13.22
C GLN A 82 3.21 -0.27 13.61
N ASP A 83 2.99 0.99 13.99
CA ASP A 83 1.64 1.49 14.30
C ASP A 83 0.70 1.37 13.10
N THR A 84 1.20 1.70 11.91
CA THR A 84 0.43 1.61 10.66
C THR A 84 0.09 0.16 10.32
N HIS A 85 1.06 -0.76 10.50
CA HIS A 85 0.82 -2.19 10.33
C HIS A 85 -0.30 -2.72 11.23
N LEU A 86 -0.32 -2.32 12.51
CA LEU A 86 -1.36 -2.73 13.46
C LEU A 86 -2.74 -2.22 13.03
N LYS A 87 -2.84 -0.94 12.63
CA LYS A 87 -4.09 -0.36 12.11
C LYS A 87 -4.58 -1.07 10.85
N LEU A 88 -3.68 -1.38 9.92
CA LEU A 88 -4.00 -2.10 8.70
C LEU A 88 -4.53 -3.50 9.01
N ARG A 89 -3.89 -4.24 9.92
CA ARG A 89 -4.35 -5.57 10.33
C ARG A 89 -5.74 -5.54 10.96
N GLN A 90 -6.00 -4.57 11.84
CA GLN A 90 -7.32 -4.38 12.45
C GLN A 90 -8.39 -4.10 11.38
N LEU A 91 -8.11 -3.19 10.45
CA LEU A 91 -9.03 -2.85 9.36
C LEU A 91 -9.34 -4.08 8.48
N VAL A 92 -8.32 -4.83 8.06
CA VAL A 92 -8.50 -6.03 7.24
C VAL A 92 -9.31 -7.09 7.99
N ALA A 93 -9.07 -7.28 9.29
CA ALA A 93 -9.87 -8.20 10.09
C ALA A 93 -11.35 -7.79 10.12
N THR A 94 -11.66 -6.51 10.35
CA THR A 94 -13.03 -5.99 10.33
C THR A 94 -13.70 -6.17 8.96
N LEU A 95 -13.01 -5.84 7.87
CA LEU A 95 -13.54 -6.00 6.51
C LEU A 95 -13.80 -7.46 6.15
N SER A 96 -12.94 -8.38 6.63
CA SER A 96 -13.08 -9.81 6.40
C SER A 96 -14.29 -10.38 7.13
N VAL A 97 -14.58 -9.90 8.35
CA VAL A 97 -15.79 -10.27 9.09
C VAL A 97 -17.04 -9.74 8.40
N SER A 98 -17.04 -8.50 7.92
CA SER A 98 -18.17 -7.94 7.18
C SER A 98 -18.49 -8.72 5.89
N LEU A 99 -17.49 -9.19 5.15
CA LEU A 99 -17.70 -10.02 3.95
C LEU A 99 -18.33 -11.39 4.25
N ILE A 100 -18.10 -11.93 5.46
CA ILE A 100 -18.71 -13.20 5.90
C ILE A 100 -20.14 -12.98 6.40
N SER A 101 -20.48 -11.80 6.95
CA SER A 101 -21.84 -11.48 7.41
C SER A 101 -22.85 -11.15 6.29
N PHE A 102 -22.39 -11.07 5.04
CA PHE A 102 -23.23 -10.89 3.84
C PHE A 102 -23.38 -12.19 3.02
N LEU A 103 -22.87 -13.32 3.52
CA LEU A 103 -23.07 -14.68 2.98
C LEU A 103 -23.84 -15.54 3.99
#